data_AF-A0A9W6XD32-F1
#
_entry.id   AF-A0A9W6XD32-F1
#
_cell.length_a   1.000
_cell.length_b   1.000
_cell.length_c   1.000
_cell.angle_alpha   90.00
_cell.angle_beta   90.00
_cell.angle_gamma   90.00
#
_symmetry.space_group_name_H-M   'P 1'
#
loop_
_entity.id
_entity.type
_entity.pdbx_description
1 polymer ?
#
loop_
_entity_poly.entity_id
_entity_poly.type
_entity_poly.pdbx_seq_one_letter_code
_entity_poly.pdbx_strand_id
1 'polypeptide(L)'
;MADAATPREEPAAADAEPRDEQLEDFDAPSSDEDAAAGEPQLDAAMLNELLLVCSNLGMLRAGAPGEAAVLLRGEDCQQWVHDLQRAVRRDHAKHKLVAKQLGRWKILQKKLLPLLVHHQHDWGLVFSILKVLVMLTMKPARDSSNVAQQLAYLRQYKHEFLRGGVVPIMMTILVDPLSRKGSARTPEDYLNMEIVLTLLRNLLAIPNEDPRFVTSTTSHFSHLQEDLICTLHEENVYEMLLLFAQDIDSPENREWNLLIMEMIDLTLDCSQPKSVVAFMKKHLTAEPDKRATEQPATAAAASTTPARTSRPSRNAGPAGGDLLAKLTSEKKASALHQSGSRRHSNFGGVLTMVSSTGRATVLSDFSKTVYDQVPQAAKKPVSRRRGKKNAAPVTDIHEIFGGKGKVTEADE
;
A
#
# COMPACT_ATOMS: atom_id res chain seq x y z
N MET A 1 -29.28 78.86 -32.32
CA MET A 1 -30.12 79.37 -31.20
C MET A 1 -31.09 78.26 -30.86
N ALA A 2 -31.00 77.81 -29.60
CA ALA A 2 -31.90 76.99 -28.77
C ALA A 2 -33.08 76.23 -29.43
N ASP A 3 -33.47 75.02 -29.02
CA ASP A 3 -33.55 74.59 -27.62
C ASP A 3 -33.88 73.09 -27.47
N ALA A 4 -33.62 72.62 -26.24
CA ALA A 4 -34.30 71.58 -25.47
C ALA A 4 -34.21 70.10 -25.89
N ALA A 5 -33.24 69.44 -25.23
CA ALA A 5 -33.23 68.01 -24.98
C ALA A 5 -34.20 67.63 -23.86
N THR A 6 -35.03 66.62 -24.09
CA THR A 6 -35.79 65.88 -23.06
C THR A 6 -35.04 64.60 -22.67
N PRO A 7 -34.97 64.23 -21.38
CA PRO A 7 -34.21 63.07 -20.92
C PRO A 7 -35.03 61.78 -21.07
N ARG A 8 -34.37 60.68 -21.45
CA ARG A 8 -34.94 59.33 -21.41
C ARG A 8 -34.60 58.71 -20.06
N GLU A 9 -35.66 58.35 -19.34
CA GLU A 9 -35.69 57.61 -18.09
C GLU A 9 -35.10 56.20 -18.22
N GLU A 10 -34.38 55.78 -17.18
CA GLU A 10 -34.01 54.40 -16.89
C GLU A 10 -35.25 53.51 -16.68
N PRO A 11 -35.20 52.23 -17.05
CA PRO A 11 -36.02 51.22 -16.40
C PRO A 11 -35.17 50.33 -15.48
N ALA A 12 -35.43 50.51 -14.18
CA ALA A 12 -35.69 49.52 -13.15
C ALA A 12 -34.94 48.16 -13.22
N ALA A 13 -34.22 47.92 -12.12
CA ALA A 13 -33.72 46.65 -11.63
C ALA A 13 -34.78 45.53 -11.72
N ALA A 14 -34.38 44.41 -12.33
CA ALA A 14 -35.00 43.12 -12.13
C ALA A 14 -34.05 42.29 -11.26
N ASP A 15 -34.53 41.93 -10.07
CA ASP A 15 -33.92 40.99 -9.14
C ASP A 15 -33.55 39.69 -9.85
N ALA A 16 -32.25 39.41 -9.92
CA ALA A 16 -31.72 38.09 -10.23
C ALA A 16 -30.97 37.60 -9.01
N GLU A 17 -31.64 36.76 -8.22
CA GLU A 17 -31.04 36.00 -7.12
C GLU A 17 -29.75 35.32 -7.60
N PRO A 18 -28.61 35.44 -6.87
CA PRO A 18 -27.44 34.65 -7.17
C PRO A 18 -27.74 33.21 -6.75
N ARG A 19 -27.77 32.31 -7.74
CA ARG A 19 -27.78 30.86 -7.54
C ARG A 19 -26.60 30.48 -6.67
N ASP A 20 -26.91 29.87 -5.53
CA ASP A 20 -25.96 29.26 -4.61
C ASP A 20 -24.94 28.41 -5.39
N GLU A 21 -23.71 28.93 -5.46
CA GLU A 21 -22.56 28.15 -5.89
C GLU A 21 -22.35 27.07 -4.84
N GLN A 22 -22.58 25.82 -5.27
CA GLN A 22 -22.40 24.63 -4.47
C GLN A 22 -20.96 24.60 -3.96
N LEU A 23 -20.79 24.96 -2.68
CA LEU A 23 -19.67 24.55 -1.87
C LEU A 23 -19.62 23.02 -1.98
N GLU A 24 -18.58 22.48 -2.61
CA GLU A 24 -18.28 21.06 -2.56
C GLU A 24 -18.04 20.72 -1.08
N ASP A 25 -19.12 20.24 -0.46
CA ASP A 25 -19.17 19.83 0.92
C ASP A 25 -18.04 18.81 1.13
N PHE A 26 -17.33 18.99 2.23
CA PHE A 26 -16.25 18.12 2.63
C PHE A 26 -16.90 16.79 3.01
N ASP A 27 -17.16 15.94 2.00
CA ASP A 27 -17.83 14.65 2.13
C ASP A 27 -17.12 13.86 3.25
N ALA A 28 -17.72 13.92 4.44
CA ALA A 28 -17.26 13.19 5.60
C ALA A 28 -17.54 11.73 5.26
N PRO A 29 -16.52 10.88 5.04
CA PRO A 29 -16.78 9.49 4.74
C PRO A 29 -17.59 8.91 5.90
N SER A 30 -18.73 8.29 5.55
CA SER A 30 -19.69 7.65 6.44
C SER A 30 -19.00 6.97 7.62
N SER A 31 -19.47 7.28 8.82
CA SER A 31 -18.91 6.90 10.12
C SER A 31 -18.85 5.40 10.43
N ASP A 32 -19.14 4.53 9.47
CA ASP A 32 -19.46 3.12 9.70
C ASP A 32 -18.40 2.15 9.15
N GLU A 33 -17.12 2.53 9.20
CA GLU A 33 -16.01 1.57 9.10
C GLU A 33 -15.29 1.48 10.46
N ASP A 34 -15.62 0.42 11.20
CA ASP A 34 -14.86 -0.16 12.30
C ASP A 34 -14.38 0.79 13.42
N ALA A 35 -15.32 1.49 14.06
CA ALA A 35 -15.11 1.91 15.43
C ALA A 35 -15.07 0.64 16.31
N ALA A 36 -13.87 0.09 16.51
CA ALA A 36 -13.64 -0.93 17.53
C ALA A 36 -14.17 -0.37 18.86
N ALA A 37 -15.29 -0.93 19.32
CA ALA A 37 -16.04 -0.45 20.46
C ALA A 37 -15.11 -0.30 21.68
N GLY A 38 -14.74 0.93 22.02
CA GLY A 38 -13.86 1.25 23.15
C GLY A 38 -12.55 1.98 22.84
N GLU A 39 -12.24 2.33 21.59
CA GLU A 39 -11.08 3.22 21.34
C GLU A 39 -11.36 4.67 21.79
N PRO A 40 -10.37 5.34 22.42
CA PRO A 40 -10.50 6.76 22.76
C PRO A 40 -10.65 7.59 21.48
N GLN A 41 -11.57 8.55 21.52
CA GLN A 41 -11.83 9.48 20.43
C GLN A 41 -11.24 10.85 20.75
N LEU A 42 -10.99 11.64 19.70
CA LEU A 42 -10.67 13.05 19.84
C LEU A 42 -11.86 13.77 20.46
N ASP A 43 -11.59 14.64 21.42
CA ASP A 43 -12.58 15.56 21.96
C ASP A 43 -13.04 16.55 20.87
N ALA A 44 -14.30 16.97 20.98
CA ALA A 44 -14.91 17.84 19.98
C ALA A 44 -14.18 19.18 19.82
N ALA A 45 -13.59 19.72 20.90
CA ALA A 45 -12.83 20.95 20.86
C ALA A 45 -11.55 20.77 20.03
N MET A 46 -10.73 19.75 20.32
CA MET A 46 -9.53 19.45 19.53
C MET A 46 -9.86 19.11 18.08
N LEU A 47 -10.97 18.42 17.82
CA LEU A 47 -11.42 18.12 16.46
C LEU A 47 -11.72 19.41 15.67
N ASN A 48 -12.44 20.36 16.28
CA ASN A 48 -12.75 21.64 15.67
C ASN A 48 -11.49 22.49 15.42
N GLU A 49 -10.56 22.50 16.37
CA GLU A 49 -9.26 23.16 16.20
C GLU A 49 -8.47 22.53 15.04
N LEU A 50 -8.41 21.20 14.96
CA LEU A 50 -7.71 20.50 13.89
C LEU A 50 -8.37 20.76 12.53
N LEU A 51 -9.70 20.82 12.49
CA LEU A 51 -10.46 21.13 11.27
C LEU A 51 -10.19 22.56 10.80
N LEU A 52 -10.15 23.53 11.72
CA LEU A 52 -9.78 24.91 11.44
C LEU A 52 -8.38 24.99 10.80
N VAL A 53 -7.40 24.36 11.44
CA VAL A 53 -6.02 24.30 10.94
C VAL A 53 -5.98 23.69 9.53
N CYS A 54 -6.64 22.54 9.33
CA CYS A 54 -6.62 21.84 8.04
C CYS A 54 -7.35 22.59 6.92
N SER A 55 -8.40 23.34 7.26
CA SER A 55 -9.18 24.13 6.30
C SER A 55 -8.34 25.29 5.76
N ASN A 56 -7.61 25.98 6.66
CA ASN A 56 -6.83 27.17 6.31
C ASN A 56 -5.48 26.88 5.60
N LEU A 57 -5.08 25.61 5.43
CA LEU A 57 -3.87 25.28 4.66
C LEU A 57 -3.98 25.69 3.18
N GLY A 58 -5.19 25.71 2.62
CA GLY A 58 -5.40 26.05 1.22
C GLY A 58 -6.60 25.36 0.59
N MET A 59 -6.98 25.87 -0.59
CA MET A 59 -8.13 25.40 -1.36
C MET A 59 -7.69 24.92 -2.73
N LEU A 60 -8.23 23.77 -3.15
CA LEU A 60 -8.06 23.26 -4.50
C LEU A 60 -8.93 24.12 -5.41
N ARG A 61 -8.32 24.89 -6.31
CA ARG A 61 -9.08 25.51 -7.39
C ARG A 61 -9.19 24.49 -8.51
N ALA A 62 -10.39 23.96 -8.73
CA ALA A 62 -10.68 23.23 -9.95
C ALA A 62 -10.46 24.19 -11.12
N GLY A 63 -9.46 23.89 -11.95
CA GLY A 63 -9.26 24.63 -13.20
C GLY A 63 -10.46 24.43 -14.13
N ALA A 64 -10.56 25.29 -15.15
CA ALA A 64 -11.51 25.07 -16.25
C ALA A 64 -11.30 23.66 -16.87
N PRO A 65 -12.29 23.07 -17.57
CA PRO A 65 -12.15 21.71 -18.12
C PRO A 65 -10.92 21.60 -19.02
N GLY A 66 -9.86 20.97 -18.51
CA GLY A 66 -8.56 20.81 -19.18
C GLY A 66 -7.35 21.38 -18.43
N GLU A 67 -7.54 22.22 -17.42
CA GLU A 67 -6.47 22.74 -16.56
C GLU A 67 -6.29 21.87 -15.31
N ALA A 68 -5.03 21.60 -14.96
CA ALA A 68 -4.71 20.87 -13.73
C ALA A 68 -5.19 21.69 -12.51
N ALA A 69 -5.86 21.04 -11.56
CA ALA A 69 -6.28 21.69 -10.33
C ALA A 69 -5.04 22.25 -9.59
N VAL A 70 -5.04 23.55 -9.34
CA VAL A 70 -3.94 24.23 -8.64
C VAL A 70 -4.35 24.45 -7.20
N LEU A 71 -3.53 23.98 -6.26
CA LEU A 71 -3.75 24.25 -4.85
C LEU A 71 -3.26 25.66 -4.51
N LEU A 72 -4.21 26.54 -4.20
CA LEU A 72 -3.93 27.88 -3.70
C LEU A 72 -3.63 27.80 -2.20
N ARG A 73 -2.46 28.32 -1.80
CA ARG A 73 -2.10 28.41 -0.38
C ARG A 73 -3.03 29.36 0.35
N GLY A 74 -3.42 29.01 1.57
CA GLY A 74 -4.19 29.92 2.44
C GLY A 74 -3.35 31.08 2.95
N GLU A 75 -4.01 32.08 3.55
CA GLU A 75 -3.33 33.13 4.31
C GLU A 75 -2.57 32.51 5.49
N ASP A 76 -1.36 32.99 5.74
CA ASP A 76 -0.46 32.47 6.78
C ASP A 76 -0.27 30.94 6.75
N CYS A 77 -0.31 30.32 5.56
CA CYS A 77 -0.20 28.87 5.36
C CYS A 77 0.96 28.22 6.15
N GLN A 78 2.12 28.88 6.23
CA GLN A 78 3.26 28.36 6.98
C GLN A 78 2.95 28.24 8.48
N GLN A 79 2.23 29.20 9.07
CA GLN A 79 1.83 29.15 10.47
C GLN A 79 0.82 28.02 10.72
N TRP A 80 -0.14 27.83 9.81
CA TRP A 80 -1.07 26.69 9.88
C TRP A 80 -0.36 25.34 9.79
N VAL A 81 0.69 25.23 8.95
CA VAL A 81 1.54 24.02 8.91
C VAL A 81 2.30 23.85 10.22
N HIS A 82 2.78 24.91 10.86
CA HIS A 82 3.41 24.83 12.18
C HIS A 82 2.43 24.40 13.28
N ASP A 83 1.18 24.86 13.23
CA ASP A 83 0.12 24.46 14.15
C ASP A 83 -0.24 22.98 13.95
N LEU A 84 -0.33 22.52 12.69
CA LEU A 84 -0.50 21.12 12.35
C LEU A 84 0.67 20.28 12.88
N GLN A 85 1.91 20.72 12.68
CA GLN A 85 3.10 20.05 13.19
C GLN A 85 3.07 19.96 14.72
N ARG A 86 2.60 21.00 15.40
CA ARG A 86 2.41 21.06 16.85
C ARG A 86 1.34 20.09 17.34
N ALA A 87 0.24 19.94 16.59
CA ALA A 87 -0.81 18.97 16.90
C ALA A 87 -0.30 17.53 16.77
N VAL A 88 0.39 17.20 15.67
CA VAL A 88 0.98 15.86 15.46
C VAL A 88 2.06 15.55 16.50
N ARG A 89 2.84 16.56 16.95
CA ARG A 89 3.88 16.37 17.98
C ARG A 89 3.31 16.04 19.36
N ARG A 90 2.16 16.64 19.70
CA ARG A 90 1.48 16.41 20.97
C ARG A 90 0.56 15.18 20.95
N ASP A 91 0.40 14.54 19.79
CA ASP A 91 -0.44 13.37 19.64
C ASP A 91 0.07 12.20 20.50
N HIS A 92 -0.88 11.49 21.11
CA HIS A 92 -0.58 10.45 22.08
C HIS A 92 0.25 9.32 21.44
N ALA A 93 1.35 8.91 22.09
CA ALA A 93 2.29 7.93 21.54
C ALA A 93 1.61 6.60 21.13
N LYS A 94 0.73 6.09 22.01
CA LYS A 94 -0.03 4.85 21.77
C LYS A 94 -1.22 5.01 20.81
N HIS A 95 -2.05 6.02 21.01
CA HIS A 95 -3.36 6.11 20.35
C HIS A 95 -3.32 6.82 19.00
N LYS A 96 -2.39 7.77 18.82
CA LYS A 96 -2.19 8.49 17.55
C LYS A 96 -3.47 9.00 16.91
N LEU A 97 -4.35 9.61 17.72
CA LEU A 97 -5.70 9.95 17.29
C LEU A 97 -5.68 11.07 16.25
N VAL A 98 -4.81 12.07 16.43
CA VAL A 98 -4.62 13.16 15.46
C VAL A 98 -4.12 12.58 14.13
N ALA A 99 -3.09 11.74 14.16
CA ALA A 99 -2.54 11.14 12.94
C ALA A 99 -3.56 10.25 12.21
N LYS A 100 -4.35 9.44 12.95
CA LYS A 100 -5.46 8.65 12.37
C LYS A 100 -6.51 9.55 11.73
N GLN A 101 -6.88 10.65 12.39
CA GLN A 101 -7.88 11.58 11.86
C GLN A 101 -7.41 12.29 10.59
N LEU A 102 -6.14 12.72 10.55
CA LEU A 102 -5.53 13.30 9.35
C LEU A 102 -5.49 12.30 8.18
N GLY A 103 -5.27 11.02 8.48
CA GLY A 103 -5.36 9.93 7.50
C GLY A 103 -6.77 9.77 6.93
N ARG A 104 -7.80 9.77 7.79
CA ARG A 104 -9.21 9.71 7.37
C ARG A 104 -9.58 10.86 6.44
N TRP A 105 -9.14 12.07 6.76
CA TRP A 105 -9.39 13.27 5.96
C TRP A 105 -8.50 13.39 4.72
N LYS A 106 -7.53 12.49 4.56
CA LYS A 106 -6.56 12.49 3.46
C LYS A 106 -5.82 13.84 3.31
N ILE A 107 -5.46 14.46 4.45
CA ILE A 107 -4.84 15.79 4.47
C ILE A 107 -3.47 15.78 3.77
N LEU A 108 -2.71 14.70 3.92
CA LEU A 108 -1.42 14.55 3.26
C LEU A 108 -1.58 14.57 1.73
N GLN A 109 -2.50 13.78 1.22
CA GLN A 109 -2.76 13.58 -0.21
C GLN A 109 -3.39 14.81 -0.86
N LYS A 110 -4.39 15.40 -0.20
CA LYS A 110 -5.21 16.48 -0.78
C LYS A 110 -4.60 17.87 -0.59
N LYS A 111 -3.76 18.06 0.44
CA LYS A 111 -3.24 19.40 0.82
C LYS A 111 -1.72 19.43 0.90
N LEU A 112 -1.08 18.60 1.72
CA LEU A 112 0.37 18.72 1.97
C LEU A 112 1.22 18.43 0.73
N LEU A 113 0.96 17.34 0.01
CA LEU A 113 1.74 17.01 -1.19
C LEU A 113 1.52 18.04 -2.32
N PRO A 114 0.29 18.47 -2.65
CA PRO A 114 0.13 19.52 -3.65
C PRO A 114 0.75 20.86 -3.22
N LEU A 115 0.70 21.24 -1.93
CA LEU A 115 1.40 22.44 -1.46
C LEU A 115 2.91 22.33 -1.72
N LEU A 116 3.49 21.17 -1.41
CA LEU A 116 4.92 20.90 -1.62
C LEU A 116 5.29 20.99 -3.11
N VAL A 117 4.45 20.47 -4.00
CA VAL A 117 4.71 20.44 -5.45
C VAL A 117 4.52 21.82 -6.09
N HIS A 118 3.49 22.58 -5.71
CA HIS A 118 3.16 23.85 -6.35
C HIS A 118 3.91 25.06 -5.77
N HIS A 119 4.39 24.99 -4.52
CA HIS A 119 5.01 26.13 -3.82
C HIS A 119 6.49 25.88 -3.48
N GLN A 120 7.24 25.26 -4.38
CA GLN A 120 8.66 24.91 -4.19
C GLN A 120 9.59 26.11 -3.95
N HIS A 121 9.18 27.31 -4.33
CA HIS A 121 9.97 28.54 -4.15
C HIS A 121 10.00 29.04 -2.69
N ASP A 122 9.02 28.64 -1.87
CA ASP A 122 8.92 29.04 -0.47
C ASP A 122 9.58 27.98 0.43
N TRP A 123 10.90 28.09 0.57
CA TRP A 123 11.71 27.15 1.33
C TRP A 123 11.26 26.99 2.80
N GLY A 124 10.80 28.06 3.44
CA GLY A 124 10.29 28.02 4.81
C GLY A 124 9.03 27.15 4.92
N LEU A 125 8.12 27.28 3.96
CA LEU A 125 6.93 26.44 3.86
C LEU A 125 7.28 24.99 3.51
N VAL A 126 8.11 24.77 2.48
CA VAL A 126 8.56 23.43 2.04
C VAL A 126 9.16 22.66 3.22
N PHE A 127 10.09 23.29 3.93
CA PHE A 127 10.77 22.68 5.07
C PHE A 127 9.79 22.37 6.22
N SER A 128 8.80 23.24 6.44
CA SER A 128 7.74 22.99 7.44
C SER A 128 6.83 21.83 7.06
N ILE A 129 6.48 21.69 5.78
CA ILE A 129 5.69 20.58 5.26
C ILE A 129 6.46 19.26 5.41
N LEU A 130 7.75 19.23 5.02
CA LEU A 130 8.60 18.05 5.16
C LEU A 130 8.64 17.53 6.59
N LYS A 131 8.66 18.43 7.61
CA LYS A 131 8.61 18.01 9.01
C LYS A 131 7.33 17.26 9.35
N VAL A 132 6.19 17.76 8.87
CA VAL A 132 4.89 17.09 9.07
C VAL A 132 4.87 15.74 8.33
N LEU A 133 5.40 15.69 7.10
CA LEU A 133 5.49 14.44 6.33
C LEU A 133 6.36 13.39 7.01
N VAL A 134 7.54 13.75 7.52
CA VAL A 134 8.40 12.86 8.30
C VAL A 134 7.63 12.30 9.50
N MET A 135 6.90 13.15 10.23
CA MET A 135 6.14 12.73 11.39
C MET A 135 4.97 11.80 11.07
N LEU A 136 4.24 12.06 9.98
CA LEU A 136 3.11 11.23 9.55
C LEU A 136 3.53 9.91 8.92
N THR A 137 4.77 9.79 8.46
CA THR A 137 5.32 8.59 7.83
C THR A 137 6.12 7.70 8.78
N MET A 138 6.17 8.03 10.07
CA MET A 138 6.85 7.21 11.08
C MET A 138 6.17 5.84 11.22
N LYS A 139 6.99 4.80 11.36
CA LYS A 139 6.52 3.44 11.63
C LYS A 139 5.74 3.42 12.96
N PRO A 140 4.54 2.80 13.02
CA PRO A 140 3.79 2.71 14.25
C PRO A 140 4.57 1.92 15.30
N ALA A 141 4.50 2.36 16.56
CA ALA A 141 5.08 1.62 17.67
C ALA A 141 4.37 0.27 17.84
N ARG A 142 5.09 -0.75 18.31
CA ARG A 142 4.55 -2.12 18.45
C ARG A 142 3.39 -2.22 19.44
N ASP A 143 3.34 -1.31 20.40
CA ASP A 143 2.32 -1.20 21.44
C ASP A 143 1.16 -0.24 21.07
N SER A 144 1.21 0.36 19.87
CA SER A 144 0.20 1.31 19.39
C SER A 144 -1.16 0.64 19.17
N SER A 145 -2.24 1.39 19.38
CA SER A 145 -3.60 0.90 19.10
C SER A 145 -3.91 0.95 17.60
N ASN A 146 -4.57 -0.08 17.10
CA ASN A 146 -4.99 -0.20 15.70
C ASN A 146 -3.83 0.03 14.70
N VAL A 147 -2.75 -0.75 14.87
CA VAL A 147 -1.59 -0.73 13.96
C VAL A 147 -2.00 -1.03 12.51
N ALA A 148 -2.98 -1.91 12.30
CA ALA A 148 -3.47 -2.25 10.96
C ALA A 148 -4.03 -1.02 10.22
N GLN A 149 -4.87 -0.21 10.86
CA GLN A 149 -5.39 1.02 10.26
C GLN A 149 -4.29 2.05 10.02
N GLN A 150 -3.33 2.19 10.94
CA GLN A 150 -2.19 3.10 10.72
C GLN A 150 -1.33 2.66 9.53
N LEU A 151 -1.06 1.36 9.38
CA LEU A 151 -0.35 0.82 8.22
C LEU A 151 -1.14 1.05 6.92
N ALA A 152 -2.47 0.95 6.95
CA ALA A 152 -3.31 1.26 5.80
C ALA A 152 -3.13 2.73 5.34
N TYR A 153 -3.13 3.69 6.27
CA TYR A 153 -2.85 5.09 5.93
C TYR A 153 -1.41 5.30 5.42
N LEU A 154 -0.41 4.66 6.05
CA LEU A 154 0.98 4.75 5.60
C LEU A 154 1.16 4.24 4.16
N ARG A 155 0.51 3.12 3.80
CA ARG A 155 0.54 2.60 2.42
C ARG A 155 -0.13 3.55 1.44
N GLN A 156 -1.24 4.17 1.83
CA GLN A 156 -1.87 5.23 1.03
C GLN A 156 -0.95 6.44 0.85
N TYR A 157 -0.23 6.86 1.90
CA TYR A 157 0.74 7.94 1.80
C TYR A 157 1.83 7.57 0.81
N LYS A 158 2.46 6.40 0.98
CA LYS A 158 3.51 5.91 0.06
C LYS A 158 3.04 5.90 -1.39
N HIS A 159 1.83 5.41 -1.66
CA HIS A 159 1.26 5.43 -3.00
C HIS A 159 1.17 6.86 -3.57
N GLU A 160 0.79 7.84 -2.76
CA GLU A 160 0.63 9.24 -3.20
C GLU A 160 1.96 9.97 -3.31
N PHE A 161 2.99 9.59 -2.54
CA PHE A 161 4.36 10.03 -2.77
C PHE A 161 4.87 9.60 -4.15
N LEU A 162 4.58 8.35 -4.56
CA LEU A 162 4.94 7.83 -5.89
C LEU A 162 4.19 8.56 -7.01
N ARG A 163 2.90 8.85 -6.81
CA ARG A 163 2.07 9.56 -7.81
C ARG A 163 2.39 11.05 -7.89
N GLY A 164 2.76 11.67 -6.78
CA GLY A 164 2.92 13.12 -6.64
C GLY A 164 4.25 13.69 -7.10
N GLY A 165 5.20 12.87 -7.56
CA GLY A 165 6.51 13.35 -8.02
C GLY A 165 7.33 14.02 -6.90
N VAL A 166 7.19 13.53 -5.66
CA VAL A 166 7.80 14.15 -4.47
C VAL A 166 9.29 13.79 -4.34
N VAL A 167 9.70 12.59 -4.78
CA VAL A 167 11.09 12.12 -4.75
C VAL A 167 12.04 13.04 -5.53
N PRO A 168 11.74 13.48 -6.77
CA PRO A 168 12.57 14.46 -7.47
C PRO A 168 12.75 15.75 -6.68
N ILE A 169 11.67 16.27 -6.07
CA ILE A 169 11.73 17.48 -5.23
C ILE A 169 12.69 17.25 -4.07
N MET A 170 12.55 16.13 -3.36
CA MET A 170 13.46 15.77 -2.26
C MET A 170 14.93 15.71 -2.71
N MET A 171 15.21 15.20 -3.92
CA MET A 171 16.55 15.19 -4.48
C MET A 171 17.06 16.59 -4.83
N THR A 172 16.20 17.49 -5.36
CA THR A 172 16.60 18.89 -5.61
C THR A 172 17.01 19.63 -4.33
N ILE A 173 16.37 19.34 -3.20
CA ILE A 173 16.71 19.91 -1.88
C ILE A 173 18.12 19.48 -1.45
N LEU A 174 18.57 18.29 -1.85
CA LEU A 174 19.87 17.75 -1.48
C LEU A 174 21.03 18.22 -2.39
N VAL A 175 20.74 18.83 -3.54
CA VAL A 175 21.79 19.24 -4.50
C VAL A 175 22.82 20.16 -3.85
N ASP A 176 22.36 21.25 -3.22
CA ASP A 176 23.25 22.23 -2.60
C ASP A 176 24.01 21.66 -1.39
N PRO A 177 23.36 21.00 -0.41
CA PRO A 177 24.04 20.35 0.72
C PRO A 177 25.11 19.34 0.31
N LEU A 178 24.84 18.53 -0.72
CA LEU A 178 25.76 17.49 -1.20
C LEU A 178 26.93 18.05 -2.01
N SER A 179 26.75 19.20 -2.67
CA SER A 179 27.82 19.88 -3.41
C SER A 179 28.92 20.42 -2.48
N ARG A 180 28.58 20.72 -1.22
CA ARG A 180 29.49 21.24 -0.20
C ARG A 180 30.15 20.09 0.55
N LYS A 181 31.44 20.26 0.87
CA LYS A 181 32.26 19.30 1.63
C LYS A 181 32.92 19.99 2.80
N GLY A 182 33.17 19.27 3.88
CA GLY A 182 34.00 19.84 4.93
C GLY A 182 33.28 20.90 5.75
N SER A 183 34.09 21.84 6.21
CA SER A 183 33.69 23.11 6.82
C SER A 183 32.80 24.02 5.95
N ALA A 184 32.61 23.70 4.66
CA ALA A 184 31.71 24.46 3.80
C ALA A 184 30.23 24.14 4.06
N ARG A 185 29.91 23.05 4.76
CA ARG A 185 28.52 22.71 5.14
C ARG A 185 28.06 23.53 6.33
N THR A 186 26.86 24.09 6.19
CA THR A 186 26.17 24.85 7.22
C THR A 186 25.29 23.94 8.08
N PRO A 187 24.91 24.34 9.30
CA PRO A 187 23.95 23.56 10.11
C PRO A 187 22.60 23.35 9.41
N GLU A 188 22.19 24.28 8.54
CA GLU A 188 20.99 24.15 7.72
C GLU A 188 21.13 23.05 6.66
N ASP A 189 22.32 22.88 6.07
CA ASP A 189 22.59 21.78 5.13
C ASP A 189 22.42 20.42 5.81
N TYR A 190 22.98 20.24 7.02
CA TYR A 190 22.80 19.01 7.79
C TYR A 190 21.34 18.72 8.10
N LEU A 191 20.57 19.75 8.44
CA LEU A 191 19.15 19.63 8.73
C LEU A 191 18.33 19.26 7.47
N ASN A 192 18.68 19.82 6.31
CA ASN A 192 18.08 19.45 5.03
C ASN A 192 18.41 18.01 4.64
N MET A 193 19.66 17.58 4.88
CA MET A 193 20.06 16.19 4.69
C MET A 193 19.27 15.26 5.61
N GLU A 194 19.20 15.57 6.91
CA GLU A 194 18.51 14.77 7.92
C GLU A 194 17.04 14.56 7.57
N ILE A 195 16.33 15.65 7.24
CA ILE A 195 14.88 15.59 7.00
C ILE A 195 14.55 14.77 5.75
N VAL A 196 15.33 14.93 4.69
CA VAL A 196 15.12 14.22 3.42
C VAL A 196 15.47 12.75 3.57
N LEU A 197 16.65 12.43 4.11
CA LEU A 197 17.07 11.04 4.29
C LEU A 197 16.13 10.28 5.24
N THR A 198 15.68 10.93 6.32
CA THR A 198 14.69 10.34 7.23
C THR A 198 13.36 10.07 6.53
N LEU A 199 12.89 10.98 5.68
CA LEU A 199 11.66 10.77 4.92
C LEU A 199 11.80 9.62 3.90
N LEU A 200 12.93 9.55 3.18
CA LEU A 200 13.21 8.42 2.27
C LEU A 200 13.25 7.09 3.03
N ARG A 201 13.94 7.04 4.18
CA ARG A 201 13.98 5.85 5.04
C ARG A 201 12.58 5.46 5.51
N ASN A 202 11.77 6.42 5.94
CA ASN A 202 10.39 6.16 6.35
C ASN A 202 9.57 5.53 5.22
N LEU A 203 9.66 6.07 3.99
CA LEU A 203 8.94 5.53 2.83
C LEU A 203 9.38 4.09 2.51
N LEU A 204 10.67 3.81 2.59
CA LEU A 204 11.23 2.46 2.43
C LEU A 204 10.74 1.49 3.51
N ALA A 205 10.54 1.98 4.74
CA ALA A 205 10.10 1.16 5.88
C ALA A 205 8.60 0.80 5.87
N ILE A 206 7.79 1.44 5.01
CA ILE A 206 6.36 1.15 4.88
C ILE A 206 6.19 -0.15 4.08
N PRO A 207 5.63 -1.23 4.70
CA PRO A 207 5.51 -2.52 4.05
C PRO A 207 4.38 -2.56 3.03
N ASN A 208 4.50 -3.44 2.04
CA ASN A 208 3.41 -3.77 1.11
C ASN A 208 2.19 -4.32 1.88
N GLU A 209 1.02 -4.25 1.24
CA GLU A 209 -0.14 -5.00 1.70
C GLU A 209 0.02 -6.48 1.34
N ASP A 210 -0.49 -7.36 2.21
CA ASP A 210 -0.52 -8.79 1.89
C ASP A 210 -1.37 -9.01 0.62
N PRO A 211 -0.85 -9.71 -0.40
CA PRO A 211 -1.62 -10.02 -1.62
C PRO A 211 -2.98 -10.70 -1.37
N ARG A 212 -3.19 -11.30 -0.19
CA ARG A 212 -4.48 -11.91 0.20
C ARG A 212 -5.55 -10.89 0.57
N PHE A 213 -5.17 -9.66 0.93
CA PHE A 213 -6.08 -8.60 1.35
C PHE A 213 -6.31 -7.53 0.27
N VAL A 214 -5.65 -7.65 -0.89
CA VAL A 214 -5.87 -6.73 -2.01
C VAL A 214 -6.93 -7.26 -2.97
N THR A 215 -7.64 -6.33 -3.60
CA THR A 215 -8.59 -6.61 -4.69
C THR A 215 -7.98 -6.14 -6.01
N SER A 216 -8.68 -6.37 -7.13
CA SER A 216 -8.20 -5.90 -8.45
C SER A 216 -8.01 -4.38 -8.53
N THR A 217 -8.76 -3.59 -7.77
CA THR A 217 -8.61 -2.11 -7.74
C THR A 217 -7.50 -1.65 -6.79
N THR A 218 -7.17 -2.46 -5.79
CA THR A 218 -6.16 -2.16 -4.76
C THR A 218 -4.89 -2.98 -4.88
N SER A 219 -4.70 -3.71 -6.00
CA SER A 219 -3.54 -4.57 -6.24
C SER A 219 -2.21 -3.83 -6.20
N HIS A 220 -2.21 -2.54 -6.51
CA HIS A 220 -1.02 -1.69 -6.44
C HIS A 220 -0.43 -1.61 -5.02
N PHE A 221 -1.22 -1.83 -3.98
CA PHE A 221 -0.71 -1.86 -2.60
C PHE A 221 0.19 -3.07 -2.29
N SER A 222 0.11 -4.15 -3.07
CA SER A 222 0.94 -5.34 -2.84
C SER A 222 2.34 -5.24 -3.44
N HIS A 223 2.63 -4.20 -4.24
CA HIS A 223 3.92 -4.01 -4.91
C HIS A 223 4.47 -2.57 -4.81
N LEU A 224 4.10 -1.84 -3.74
CA LEU A 224 4.55 -0.46 -3.53
C LEU A 224 6.06 -0.34 -3.31
N GLN A 225 6.69 -1.35 -2.70
CA GLN A 225 8.14 -1.35 -2.45
C GLN A 225 8.90 -1.38 -3.78
N GLU A 226 8.47 -2.23 -4.70
CA GLU A 226 9.04 -2.37 -6.04
C GLU A 226 8.87 -1.07 -6.85
N ASP A 227 7.67 -0.49 -6.83
CA ASP A 227 7.41 0.80 -7.50
C ASP A 227 8.26 1.94 -6.91
N LEU A 228 8.45 1.95 -5.59
CA LEU A 228 9.34 2.89 -4.91
C LEU A 228 10.79 2.68 -5.33
N ILE A 229 11.29 1.45 -5.34
CA ILE A 229 12.68 1.15 -5.76
C ILE A 229 12.92 1.62 -7.20
N CYS A 230 11.98 1.39 -8.12
CA CYS A 230 12.07 1.91 -9.48
C CYS A 230 12.17 3.45 -9.49
N THR A 231 11.31 4.13 -8.73
CA THR A 231 11.33 5.60 -8.63
C THR A 231 12.64 6.11 -8.02
N LEU A 232 13.14 5.48 -6.95
CA LEU A 232 14.40 5.85 -6.30
C LEU A 232 15.60 5.67 -7.25
N HIS A 233 15.57 4.64 -8.11
CA HIS A 233 16.58 4.47 -9.16
C HIS A 233 16.45 5.54 -10.25
N GLU A 234 15.25 5.80 -10.78
CA GLU A 234 15.02 6.80 -11.82
C GLU A 234 15.47 8.20 -11.38
N GLU A 235 15.31 8.52 -10.09
CA GLU A 235 15.68 9.81 -9.50
C GLU A 235 17.10 9.84 -8.90
N ASN A 236 17.95 8.86 -9.22
CA ASN A 236 19.36 8.76 -8.78
C ASN A 236 19.59 8.75 -7.26
N VAL A 237 18.63 8.23 -6.48
CA VAL A 237 18.76 8.15 -5.03
C VAL A 237 19.82 7.12 -4.64
N TYR A 238 19.95 6.02 -5.38
CA TYR A 238 20.95 4.99 -5.07
C TYR A 238 22.38 5.47 -5.34
N GLU A 239 22.58 6.27 -6.39
CA GLU A 239 23.84 6.94 -6.70
C GLU A 239 24.24 7.89 -5.57
N MET A 240 23.27 8.64 -5.04
CA MET A 240 23.46 9.48 -3.86
C MET A 240 23.83 8.65 -2.61
N LEU A 241 23.11 7.55 -2.33
CA LEU A 241 23.43 6.66 -1.20
C LEU A 241 24.83 6.04 -1.34
N LEU A 242 25.24 5.67 -2.56
CA LEU A 242 26.59 5.19 -2.86
C LEU A 242 27.65 6.27 -2.61
N LEU A 243 27.36 7.53 -2.98
CA LEU A 243 28.26 8.65 -2.69
C LEU A 243 28.46 8.85 -1.19
N PHE A 244 27.39 8.76 -0.39
CA PHE A 244 27.49 8.77 1.08
C PHE A 244 28.33 7.60 1.59
N ALA A 245 28.10 6.39 1.08
CA ALA A 245 28.82 5.20 1.51
C ALA A 245 30.33 5.26 1.19
N GLN A 246 30.71 5.88 0.07
CA GLN A 246 32.12 6.04 -0.33
C GLN A 246 32.93 6.91 0.65
N ASP A 247 32.31 7.90 1.26
CA ASP A 247 32.95 8.87 2.16
C ASP A 247 32.48 8.72 3.62
N ILE A 248 32.00 7.53 3.99
CA ILE A 248 31.39 7.30 5.31
C ILE A 248 32.41 7.31 6.47
N ASP A 249 33.68 7.07 6.15
CA ASP A 249 34.78 7.10 7.11
C ASP A 249 35.17 8.54 7.51
N SER A 250 34.73 9.54 6.74
CA SER A 250 34.88 10.95 7.10
C SER A 250 34.11 11.26 8.39
N PRO A 251 34.70 12.00 9.36
CA PRO A 251 34.04 12.30 10.63
C PRO A 251 32.70 13.02 10.45
N GLU A 252 32.55 13.79 9.37
CA GLU A 252 31.35 14.55 9.03
C GLU A 252 30.19 13.68 8.52
N ASN A 253 30.51 12.52 7.93
CA ASN A 253 29.49 11.62 7.38
C ASN A 253 29.21 10.41 8.27
N ARG A 254 30.01 10.22 9.33
CA ARG A 254 29.94 9.06 10.22
C ARG A 254 28.55 8.87 10.87
N GLU A 255 27.84 9.96 11.11
CA GLU A 255 26.48 9.94 11.68
C GLU A 255 25.44 9.30 10.74
N TRP A 256 25.68 9.34 9.43
CA TRP A 256 24.77 8.77 8.43
C TRP A 256 24.95 7.26 8.24
N ASN A 257 25.99 6.64 8.79
CA ASN A 257 26.34 5.24 8.51
C ASN A 257 25.16 4.28 8.76
N LEU A 258 24.56 4.35 9.95
CA LEU A 258 23.44 3.48 10.30
C LEU A 258 22.20 3.77 9.45
N LEU A 259 21.96 5.04 9.09
CA LEU A 259 20.82 5.43 8.26
C LEU A 259 20.96 4.88 6.84
N ILE A 260 22.15 5.04 6.24
CA ILE A 260 22.44 4.51 4.90
C ILE A 260 22.36 2.99 4.88
N MET A 261 22.93 2.31 5.90
CA MET A 261 22.78 0.85 6.03
C MET A 261 21.31 0.42 6.17
N GLU A 262 20.51 1.11 6.98
CA GLU A 262 19.08 0.83 7.12
C GLU A 262 18.33 1.02 5.78
N MET A 263 18.63 2.08 5.02
CA MET A 263 18.00 2.30 3.71
C MET A 263 18.36 1.21 2.69
N ILE A 264 19.61 0.74 2.69
CA ILE A 264 20.06 -0.37 1.83
C ILE A 264 19.38 -1.67 2.26
N ASP A 265 19.32 -1.97 3.57
CA ASP A 265 18.64 -3.15 4.11
C ASP A 265 17.17 -3.17 3.71
N LEU A 266 16.44 -2.07 3.94
CA LEU A 266 15.03 -1.93 3.55
C LEU A 266 14.80 -2.06 2.03
N THR A 267 15.75 -1.59 1.22
CA THR A 267 15.70 -1.76 -0.24
C THR A 267 15.83 -3.24 -0.62
N LEU A 268 16.71 -3.97 0.05
CA LEU A 268 17.01 -5.35 -0.27
C LEU A 268 16.04 -6.36 0.37
N ASP A 269 15.24 -5.95 1.36
CA ASP A 269 14.28 -6.82 2.07
C ASP A 269 13.22 -7.43 1.14
N CYS A 270 12.89 -6.79 0.01
CA CYS A 270 11.99 -7.35 -1.00
C CYS A 270 12.66 -8.34 -1.97
N SER A 271 13.96 -8.63 -1.80
CA SER A 271 14.76 -9.43 -2.72
C SER A 271 15.48 -10.58 -2.01
N GLN A 272 15.64 -11.70 -2.73
CA GLN A 272 16.50 -12.78 -2.27
C GLN A 272 17.82 -12.74 -3.06
N PRO A 273 19.00 -12.77 -2.41
CA PRO A 273 20.29 -12.67 -3.10
C PRO A 273 20.46 -13.72 -4.21
N LYS A 274 19.98 -14.95 -3.97
CA LYS A 274 20.02 -16.05 -4.96
C LYS A 274 19.18 -15.72 -6.20
N SER A 275 18.03 -15.09 -6.02
CA SER A 275 17.13 -14.70 -7.12
C SER A 275 17.76 -13.60 -7.97
N VAL A 276 18.42 -12.62 -7.34
CA VAL A 276 19.14 -11.56 -8.05
C VAL A 276 20.31 -12.12 -8.86
N VAL A 277 21.14 -12.99 -8.27
CA VAL A 277 22.25 -13.65 -8.98
C VAL A 277 21.74 -14.51 -10.13
N ALA A 278 20.65 -15.25 -9.93
CA ALA A 278 20.04 -16.06 -10.99
C ALA A 278 19.50 -15.20 -12.14
N PHE A 279 18.87 -14.06 -11.83
CA PHE A 279 18.41 -13.09 -12.82
C PHE A 279 19.56 -12.52 -13.62
N MET A 280 20.62 -12.03 -12.95
CA MET A 280 21.81 -11.49 -13.61
C MET A 280 22.52 -12.53 -14.47
N LYS A 281 22.68 -13.76 -13.97
CA LYS A 281 23.27 -14.85 -14.75
C LYS A 281 22.45 -15.10 -16.02
N LYS A 282 21.12 -15.20 -15.92
CA LYS A 282 20.25 -15.35 -17.09
C LYS A 282 20.44 -14.22 -18.09
N HIS A 283 20.51 -12.97 -17.62
CA HIS A 283 20.68 -11.79 -18.46
C HIS A 283 22.07 -11.72 -19.12
N LEU A 284 23.13 -12.16 -18.43
CA LEU A 284 24.50 -12.24 -18.96
C LEU A 284 24.69 -13.40 -19.94
N THR A 285 23.98 -14.52 -19.75
CA THR A 285 24.04 -15.70 -20.63
C THR A 285 23.03 -15.67 -21.76
N ALA A 286 22.08 -14.74 -21.73
CA ALA A 286 21.19 -14.48 -22.86
C ALA A 286 22.01 -13.75 -23.93
N GLU A 287 22.38 -14.48 -24.99
CA GLU A 287 22.93 -13.88 -26.22
C GLU A 287 22.01 -12.74 -26.68
N PRO A 288 22.57 -11.62 -27.21
CA PRO A 288 21.75 -10.58 -27.80
C PRO A 288 20.99 -11.20 -28.98
N ASP A 289 19.67 -11.31 -28.85
CA ASP A 289 18.82 -11.72 -29.96
C ASP A 289 19.09 -10.78 -31.15
N LYS A 290 19.76 -11.31 -32.17
CA LYS A 290 19.91 -10.69 -33.49
C LYS A 290 18.53 -10.61 -34.15
N ARG A 291 17.72 -9.63 -33.74
CA ARG A 291 16.51 -9.19 -34.44
C ARG A 291 16.44 -7.66 -34.45
N ALA A 292 17.46 -7.04 -35.03
CA ALA A 292 17.43 -5.65 -35.44
C ALA A 292 18.29 -5.49 -36.71
N THR A 293 17.92 -6.20 -37.79
CA THR A 293 18.45 -5.91 -39.13
C THR A 293 17.45 -6.30 -40.20
N GLU A 294 16.26 -5.72 -40.17
CA GLU A 294 15.46 -5.53 -41.38
C GLU A 294 14.92 -4.10 -41.35
N GLN A 295 15.66 -3.18 -41.97
CA GLN A 295 15.08 -1.97 -42.54
C GLN A 295 14.19 -2.39 -43.71
N PRO A 296 13.04 -1.72 -43.90
CA PRO A 296 12.60 -1.43 -45.24
C PRO A 296 12.45 0.07 -45.43
N ALA A 297 13.14 0.56 -46.46
CA ALA A 297 12.94 1.89 -47.02
C ALA A 297 11.57 1.98 -47.72
N THR A 298 10.92 3.13 -47.51
CA THR A 298 10.06 3.90 -48.44
C THR A 298 8.93 3.19 -49.19
N ALA A 299 7.68 3.53 -48.84
CA ALA A 299 6.65 3.97 -49.81
C ALA A 299 5.50 4.70 -49.09
N ALA A 300 5.16 5.88 -49.58
CA ALA A 300 4.04 6.69 -49.15
C ALA A 300 2.73 6.25 -49.84
N ALA A 301 1.58 6.30 -49.12
CA ALA A 301 0.34 6.95 -49.56
C ALA A 301 -0.88 6.64 -48.63
N ALA A 302 -1.59 7.72 -48.28
CA ALA A 302 -3.04 7.86 -48.09
C ALA A 302 -3.79 7.34 -46.82
N SER A 303 -4.18 8.32 -45.98
CA SER A 303 -5.57 8.69 -45.62
C SER A 303 -6.22 8.28 -44.26
N THR A 304 -6.53 9.34 -43.47
CA THR A 304 -7.74 9.66 -42.64
C THR A 304 -8.07 8.99 -41.27
N THR A 305 -7.85 9.79 -40.19
CA THR A 305 -8.67 10.04 -38.94
C THR A 305 -9.04 8.91 -37.93
N PRO A 306 -9.35 9.24 -36.65
CA PRO A 306 -8.50 9.81 -35.61
C PRO A 306 -8.35 8.89 -34.37
N ALA A 307 -7.44 9.28 -33.48
CA ALA A 307 -6.87 8.50 -32.38
C ALA A 307 -7.85 8.15 -31.24
N ARG A 308 -7.82 6.87 -30.83
CA ARG A 308 -8.28 6.37 -29.52
C ARG A 308 -7.03 5.95 -28.75
N THR A 309 -6.71 6.66 -27.67
CA THR A 309 -5.53 6.42 -26.83
C THR A 309 -5.68 5.15 -26.01
N SER A 310 -5.25 4.01 -26.55
CA SER A 310 -4.96 2.80 -25.77
C SER A 310 -3.50 2.81 -25.33
N ARG A 311 -3.30 2.94 -24.01
CA ARG A 311 -2.04 2.69 -23.28
C ARG A 311 -1.34 1.42 -23.82
N PRO A 312 -0.01 1.39 -23.95
CA PRO A 312 0.69 0.18 -24.35
C PRO A 312 0.57 -0.87 -23.23
N SER A 313 -0.05 -2.00 -23.57
CA SER A 313 0.08 -3.24 -22.81
C SER A 313 1.56 -3.55 -22.67
N ARG A 314 2.06 -3.56 -21.43
CA ARG A 314 3.42 -4.04 -21.12
C ARG A 314 3.52 -5.47 -21.66
N ASN A 315 4.28 -5.63 -22.76
CA ASN A 315 4.67 -6.92 -23.28
C ASN A 315 5.41 -7.67 -22.18
N ALA A 316 4.76 -8.68 -21.61
CA ALA A 316 5.42 -9.67 -20.78
C ALA A 316 6.39 -10.46 -21.68
N GLY A 317 7.69 -10.12 -21.59
CA GLY A 317 8.79 -10.93 -22.11
C GLY A 317 8.79 -12.33 -21.47
N PRO A 318 9.51 -13.31 -22.06
CA PRO A 318 9.16 -14.72 -21.91
C PRO A 318 9.58 -15.27 -20.55
N ALA A 319 8.67 -15.22 -19.57
CA ALA A 319 8.72 -16.03 -18.35
C ALA A 319 8.41 -17.53 -18.61
N GLY A 320 8.39 -17.97 -19.89
CA GLY A 320 7.94 -19.30 -20.31
C GLY A 320 8.84 -20.44 -19.85
N GLY A 321 10.14 -20.22 -19.63
CA GLY A 321 11.07 -21.26 -19.20
C GLY A 321 10.87 -21.73 -17.76
N ASP A 322 10.61 -20.79 -16.84
CA ASP A 322 10.43 -21.10 -15.41
C ASP A 322 9.02 -21.60 -15.11
N LEU A 323 8.00 -21.01 -15.76
CA LEU A 323 6.62 -21.46 -15.58
C LEU A 323 6.41 -22.87 -16.16
N LEU A 324 6.96 -23.16 -17.34
CA LEU A 324 6.87 -24.50 -17.92
C LEU A 324 7.63 -25.53 -17.07
N ALA A 325 8.79 -25.17 -16.52
CA ALA A 325 9.53 -26.02 -15.59
C ALA A 325 8.71 -26.30 -14.31
N LYS A 326 8.08 -25.27 -13.74
CA LYS A 326 7.20 -25.43 -12.57
C LYS A 326 5.98 -26.29 -12.91
N LEU A 327 5.27 -26.00 -14.00
CA LEU A 327 4.10 -26.79 -14.43
C LEU A 327 4.46 -28.24 -14.72
N THR A 328 5.62 -28.50 -15.31
CA THR A 328 6.07 -29.89 -15.54
C THR A 328 6.45 -30.60 -14.25
N SER A 329 7.05 -29.90 -13.27
CA SER A 329 7.29 -30.45 -11.93
C SER A 329 6.00 -30.72 -11.17
N GLU A 330 5.02 -29.82 -11.23
CA GLU A 330 3.71 -29.97 -10.61
C GLU A 330 2.92 -31.10 -11.25
N LYS A 331 2.97 -31.22 -12.58
CA LYS A 331 2.40 -32.36 -13.31
C LYS A 331 3.02 -33.69 -12.88
N LYS A 332 4.34 -33.74 -12.66
CA LYS A 332 5.04 -34.93 -12.14
C LYS A 332 4.65 -35.25 -10.69
N ALA A 333 4.55 -34.24 -9.82
CA ALA A 333 4.13 -34.42 -8.43
C ALA A 333 2.66 -34.88 -8.33
N SER A 334 1.77 -34.30 -9.14
CA SER A 334 0.36 -34.68 -9.23
C SER A 334 0.17 -36.08 -9.80
N ALA A 335 1.06 -36.52 -10.71
CA ALA A 335 1.05 -37.88 -11.22
C ALA A 335 1.38 -38.94 -10.14
N LEU A 336 2.20 -38.61 -9.12
CA LEU A 336 2.40 -39.50 -7.97
C LEU A 336 1.12 -39.67 -7.13
N HIS A 337 0.31 -38.62 -7.01
CA HIS A 337 -0.98 -38.68 -6.29
C HIS A 337 -2.11 -39.36 -7.09
N GLN A 338 -1.88 -39.73 -8.36
CA GLN A 338 -2.82 -40.60 -9.10
C GLN A 338 -2.85 -42.06 -8.64
N SER A 339 -2.15 -42.40 -7.55
CA SER A 339 -2.41 -43.63 -6.78
C SER A 339 -3.73 -43.60 -5.99
N GLY A 340 -4.64 -42.66 -6.29
CA GLY A 340 -6.03 -42.69 -5.83
C GLY A 340 -6.86 -43.74 -6.58
N SER A 341 -7.94 -44.20 -5.96
CA SER A 341 -8.89 -45.13 -6.58
C SER A 341 -9.37 -44.61 -7.95
N ARG A 342 -9.27 -45.44 -9.00
CA ARG A 342 -9.82 -45.13 -10.34
C ARG A 342 -11.36 -45.12 -10.36
N ARG A 343 -12.01 -45.30 -9.21
CA ARG A 343 -13.45 -45.41 -9.04
C ARG A 343 -13.92 -44.37 -8.03
N HIS A 344 -15.17 -43.93 -8.16
CA HIS A 344 -15.76 -42.93 -7.26
C HIS A 344 -15.69 -43.38 -5.79
N SER A 345 -15.75 -42.42 -4.87
CA SER A 345 -15.69 -42.65 -3.41
C SER A 345 -16.72 -43.65 -2.88
N ASN A 346 -17.86 -43.82 -3.55
CA ASN A 346 -18.91 -44.78 -3.16
C ASN A 346 -18.67 -46.22 -3.66
N PHE A 347 -17.52 -46.52 -4.24
CA PHE A 347 -17.24 -47.87 -4.74
C PHE A 347 -16.82 -48.75 -3.55
N GLY A 348 -17.80 -49.43 -2.95
CA GLY A 348 -17.67 -50.19 -1.70
C GLY A 348 -17.00 -51.56 -1.84
N GLY A 349 -15.92 -51.67 -2.62
CA GLY A 349 -15.11 -52.89 -2.66
C GLY A 349 -14.44 -53.13 -1.31
N VAL A 350 -14.43 -54.37 -0.84
CA VAL A 350 -13.81 -54.75 0.43
C VAL A 350 -12.83 -55.90 0.20
N LEU A 351 -11.62 -55.79 0.74
CA LEU A 351 -10.58 -56.81 0.65
C LEU A 351 -10.12 -57.20 2.05
N THR A 352 -10.22 -58.48 2.37
CA THR A 352 -9.76 -59.02 3.65
C THR A 352 -8.35 -59.55 3.48
N MET A 353 -7.36 -58.94 4.14
CA MET A 353 -6.00 -59.46 4.20
C MET A 353 -5.82 -60.30 5.47
N VAL A 354 -5.27 -61.50 5.33
CA VAL A 354 -4.92 -62.35 6.48
C VAL A 354 -3.42 -62.28 6.67
N SER A 355 -2.98 -61.74 7.81
CA SER A 355 -1.56 -61.67 8.17
C SER A 355 -1.00 -63.07 8.40
N SER A 356 0.32 -63.23 8.31
CA SER A 356 1.05 -64.47 8.64
C SER A 356 0.78 -64.98 10.06
N THR A 357 0.27 -64.11 10.95
CA THR A 357 -0.16 -64.45 12.32
C THR A 357 -1.62 -64.92 12.41
N GLY A 358 -2.33 -65.08 11.29
CA GLY A 358 -3.73 -65.51 11.23
C GLY A 358 -4.77 -64.41 11.49
N ARG A 359 -4.34 -63.17 11.77
CA ARG A 359 -5.24 -62.04 12.01
C ARG A 359 -5.74 -61.46 10.68
N ALA A 360 -7.05 -61.45 10.49
CA ALA A 360 -7.71 -60.85 9.33
C ALA A 360 -7.95 -59.35 9.54
N THR A 361 -7.54 -58.52 8.58
CA THR A 361 -7.84 -57.08 8.51
C THR A 361 -8.63 -56.78 7.25
N VAL A 362 -9.66 -55.93 7.38
CA VAL A 362 -10.58 -55.59 6.30
C VAL A 362 -10.25 -54.21 5.74
N LEU A 363 -9.82 -54.14 4.49
CA LEU A 363 -9.59 -52.91 3.73
C LEU A 363 -10.80 -52.55 2.89
N SER A 364 -11.32 -51.33 3.08
CA SER A 364 -12.38 -50.76 2.24
C SER A 364 -11.90 -49.56 1.40
N ASP A 365 -10.77 -48.95 1.76
CA ASP A 365 -10.18 -47.83 1.04
C ASP A 365 -8.78 -48.22 0.55
N PHE A 366 -8.70 -48.53 -0.74
CA PHE A 366 -7.48 -48.99 -1.40
C PHE A 366 -6.48 -47.85 -1.70
N SER A 367 -6.86 -46.61 -1.42
CA SER A 367 -6.02 -45.43 -1.68
C SER A 367 -5.19 -44.97 -0.47
N LYS A 368 -5.46 -45.52 0.72
CA LYS A 368 -4.75 -45.17 1.96
C LYS A 368 -3.64 -46.17 2.27
N THR A 369 -2.48 -45.64 2.66
CA THR A 369 -1.38 -46.47 3.16
C THR A 369 -1.80 -47.18 4.46
N VAL A 370 -1.20 -48.33 4.75
CA VAL A 370 -1.59 -49.23 5.86
C VAL A 370 -1.60 -48.54 7.22
N TYR A 371 -0.84 -47.46 7.39
CA TYR A 371 -0.72 -46.70 8.65
C TYR A 371 -1.84 -45.67 8.88
N ASP A 372 -2.53 -45.21 7.84
CA ASP A 372 -3.60 -44.21 7.93
C ASP A 372 -5.01 -44.82 8.09
N GLN A 373 -5.08 -46.14 8.24
CA GLN A 373 -6.34 -46.86 8.35
C GLN A 373 -6.77 -46.99 9.80
N VAL A 374 -7.51 -45.98 10.29
CA VAL A 374 -8.26 -46.12 11.55
C VAL A 374 -9.32 -47.21 11.33
N PRO A 375 -9.35 -48.29 12.14
CA PRO A 375 -10.37 -49.31 12.02
C PRO A 375 -11.73 -48.66 12.32
N GLN A 376 -12.54 -48.44 11.29
CA GLN A 376 -13.89 -47.92 11.47
C GLN A 376 -14.72 -48.95 12.21
N ALA A 377 -15.01 -48.69 13.49
CA ALA A 377 -16.00 -49.43 14.24
C ALA A 377 -17.34 -49.37 13.49
N ALA A 378 -17.96 -50.53 13.29
CA ALA A 378 -19.23 -50.64 12.58
C ALA A 378 -20.29 -49.70 13.19
N LYS A 379 -20.73 -48.70 12.43
CA LYS A 379 -21.83 -47.84 12.84
C LYS A 379 -23.10 -48.70 12.92
N LYS A 380 -23.69 -48.82 14.11
CA LYS A 380 -24.97 -49.51 14.32
C LYS A 380 -26.05 -48.91 13.41
N PRO A 381 -26.89 -49.72 12.76
CA PRO A 381 -27.97 -49.19 11.92
C PRO A 381 -28.98 -48.42 12.79
N VAL A 382 -29.11 -47.13 12.54
CA VAL A 382 -30.15 -46.31 13.17
C VAL A 382 -31.48 -46.68 12.54
N SER A 383 -32.39 -47.29 13.32
CA SER A 383 -33.73 -47.62 12.84
C SER A 383 -34.47 -46.33 12.48
N ARG A 384 -34.86 -46.17 11.21
CA ARG A 384 -35.75 -45.10 10.77
C ARG A 384 -37.12 -45.27 11.44
N ARG A 385 -37.40 -44.49 12.49
CA ARG A 385 -38.78 -44.28 12.97
C ARG A 385 -39.50 -43.34 12.01
N ARG A 386 -40.58 -43.83 11.42
CA ARG A 386 -41.51 -43.08 10.58
C ARG A 386 -42.33 -42.13 11.46
N GLY A 387 -42.15 -40.82 11.32
CA GLY A 387 -42.95 -39.84 12.07
C GLY A 387 -42.61 -38.36 11.82
N LYS A 388 -43.36 -37.75 10.89
CA LYS A 388 -43.91 -36.37 10.89
C LYS A 388 -42.97 -35.13 11.09
N LYS A 389 -42.84 -34.39 9.97
CA LYS A 389 -42.81 -32.93 9.73
C LYS A 389 -42.18 -31.96 10.75
N ASN A 390 -41.28 -31.13 10.17
CA ASN A 390 -40.91 -29.73 10.45
C ASN A 390 -39.59 -29.45 11.17
N ALA A 391 -38.95 -28.39 10.66
CA ALA A 391 -37.78 -27.63 11.13
C ALA A 391 -36.39 -28.18 10.76
N ALA A 392 -35.66 -27.33 10.03
CA ALA A 392 -34.25 -27.49 9.67
C ALA A 392 -33.34 -27.39 10.91
N PRO A 393 -32.23 -28.15 11.00
CA PRO A 393 -31.26 -27.94 12.06
C PRO A 393 -30.11 -27.04 11.58
N VAL A 394 -29.97 -25.91 12.27
CA VAL A 394 -28.75 -25.11 12.38
C VAL A 394 -27.65 -26.01 12.95
N THR A 395 -26.49 -26.09 12.29
CA THR A 395 -25.30 -26.77 12.80
C THR A 395 -24.53 -25.82 13.70
N ASP A 396 -24.66 -25.99 15.01
CA ASP A 396 -23.89 -25.25 16.02
C ASP A 396 -22.60 -26.02 16.35
N ILE A 397 -21.45 -25.38 16.16
CA ILE A 397 -20.10 -25.98 16.08
C ILE A 397 -19.45 -26.14 17.48
N HIS A 398 -20.21 -25.92 18.55
CA HIS A 398 -19.67 -25.84 19.90
C HIS A 398 -19.46 -27.17 20.65
N GLU A 399 -19.80 -28.33 20.08
CA GLU A 399 -19.63 -29.64 20.75
C GLU A 399 -18.32 -30.39 20.41
N ILE A 400 -17.45 -29.84 19.56
CA ILE A 400 -16.23 -30.55 19.10
C ILE A 400 -14.99 -30.22 19.95
N PHE A 401 -15.00 -29.16 20.77
CA PHE A 401 -13.88 -28.81 21.65
C PHE A 401 -14.36 -28.37 23.03
N GLY A 402 -14.59 -29.33 23.92
CA GLY A 402 -15.01 -29.07 25.31
C GLY A 402 -14.56 -30.16 26.28
N GLY A 403 -13.25 -30.33 26.45
CA GLY A 403 -12.71 -31.19 27.50
C GLY A 403 -12.90 -30.57 28.88
N LYS A 404 -13.74 -31.17 29.73
CA LYS A 404 -13.73 -30.94 31.18
C LYS A 404 -13.38 -32.26 31.88
N GLY A 405 -12.10 -32.40 32.21
CA GLY A 405 -11.64 -33.40 33.18
C GLY A 405 -12.13 -33.01 34.57
N LYS A 406 -12.92 -33.88 35.19
CA LYS A 406 -13.19 -33.86 36.63
C LYS A 406 -12.03 -34.56 37.33
N VAL A 407 -11.26 -33.82 38.11
CA VAL A 407 -10.43 -34.37 39.18
C VAL A 407 -11.32 -34.51 40.41
N THR A 408 -11.38 -35.70 40.98
CA THR A 408 -11.94 -35.94 42.32
C THR A 408 -10.85 -36.61 43.14
N GLU A 409 -10.38 -35.91 44.17
CA GLU A 409 -9.64 -36.49 45.28
C GLU A 409 -10.62 -37.26 46.18
N ALA A 410 -10.29 -38.51 46.51
CA ALA A 410 -10.54 -39.16 47.80
C ALA A 410 -9.89 -40.57 47.82
N ASP A 411 -9.06 -40.77 48.84
CA ASP A 411 -8.60 -42.03 49.48
C ASP A 411 -7.79 -43.06 48.67
N GLU A 412 -6.45 -42.90 48.65
CA GLU A 412 -5.45 -43.64 49.48
C GLU A 412 -4.02 -43.18 49.18
#